data_AF-A0A9Q0DPB3-F1
#
_entry.id   AF-A0A9Q0DPB3-F1
#
_cell.length_a   1.000
_cell.length_b   1.000
_cell.length_c   1.000
_cell.angle_alpha   90.00
_cell.angle_beta   90.00
_cell.angle_gamma   90.00
#
_symmetry.space_group_name_H-M   'P 1'
#
loop_
_entity.id
_entity.type
_entity.pdbx_description
1 polymer ?
#
loop_
_entity_poly.entity_id
_entity_poly.type
_entity_poly.pdbx_seq_one_letter_code
_entity_poly.pdbx_strand_id
1 'polypeptide(L)'
;MSKVLVVSTSICKSLKHVPTIRARGLSVGAASLGSVTLKGRSLLTLKDFNSDEIKSLLWVSGDLKHRIKNEKQYLPLLQGSRLP
;
A
#
# COMPACT_ATOMS: atom_id res chain seq x y z
N MET A 1 -2.27 -35.02 2.18
CA MET A 1 -0.87 -34.59 2.34
C MET A 1 -0.74 -33.20 1.73
N SER A 2 -0.94 -32.15 2.53
CA SER A 2 -0.97 -30.76 2.03
C SER A 2 0.37 -30.09 2.30
N LYS A 3 1.06 -29.67 1.24
CA LYS A 3 2.34 -28.96 1.32
C LYS A 3 2.08 -27.50 1.69
N VAL A 4 2.47 -27.12 2.91
CA VAL A 4 2.51 -25.72 3.35
C VAL A 4 3.72 -25.06 2.67
N LEU A 5 3.46 -24.24 1.67
CA LEU A 5 4.48 -23.38 1.06
C LEU A 5 4.71 -22.18 1.98
N VAL A 6 5.70 -22.30 2.86
CA VAL A 6 6.29 -21.15 3.58
C VAL A 6 7.03 -20.31 2.55
N VAL A 7 6.46 -19.16 2.20
CA VAL A 7 7.13 -18.13 1.41
C VAL A 7 8.11 -17.41 2.34
N SER A 8 9.38 -17.79 2.23
CA SER A 8 10.51 -17.18 2.91
C SER A 8 10.70 -15.75 2.40
N THR A 9 10.42 -14.75 3.23
CA THR A 9 10.71 -13.33 2.93
C THR A 9 12.20 -13.06 3.11
N SER A 10 12.96 -13.41 2.07
CA SER A 10 14.40 -13.19 2.04
C SER A 10 14.74 -11.91 1.26
N ILE A 11 15.41 -11.01 1.98
CA ILE A 11 16.47 -10.10 1.52
C ILE A 11 16.00 -8.80 0.84
N CYS A 12 16.45 -7.68 1.42
CA CYS A 12 17.15 -6.62 0.66
C CYS A 12 18.23 -6.02 1.57
N LYS A 13 19.45 -6.55 1.47
CA LYS A 13 20.68 -5.91 1.97
C LYS A 13 21.17 -4.91 0.91
N SER A 14 21.74 -3.81 1.41
CA SER A 14 22.65 -2.88 0.73
C SER A 14 22.02 -1.61 0.13
N LEU A 15 22.02 -0.55 0.96
CA LEU A 15 21.88 0.85 0.57
C LEU A 15 23.16 1.29 -0.16
N LYS A 16 23.05 1.73 -1.40
CA LYS A 16 24.04 2.59 -2.04
C LYS A 16 23.34 3.88 -2.48
N HIS A 17 24.02 4.96 -2.15
CA HIS A 17 23.56 6.33 -1.97
C HIS A 17 23.23 7.06 -3.29
N VAL A 18 22.04 7.66 -3.39
CA VAL A 18 21.69 8.70 -4.38
C VAL A 18 20.86 9.78 -3.67
N PRO A 19 21.24 11.07 -3.73
CA PRO A 19 20.50 12.13 -3.04
C PRO A 19 19.33 12.57 -3.92
N THR A 20 18.20 11.87 -3.81
CA THR A 20 16.95 12.26 -4.47
C THR A 20 15.94 12.62 -3.39
N ILE A 21 15.67 13.93 -3.31
CA ILE A 21 14.50 14.60 -2.73
C ILE A 21 13.92 13.87 -1.52
N ARG A 22 14.20 14.43 -0.33
CA ARG A 22 13.62 14.05 0.96
C ARG A 22 12.10 14.26 0.95
N ALA A 23 11.37 13.36 0.28
CA ALA A 23 10.01 13.07 0.63
C ALA A 23 10.07 12.67 2.11
N ARG A 24 9.35 13.39 2.98
CA ARG A 24 9.07 12.91 4.33
C ARG A 24 8.31 11.61 4.17
N GLY A 25 9.05 10.52 4.03
CA GLY A 25 8.52 9.18 3.88
C GLY A 25 7.79 8.87 5.17
N LEU A 26 6.47 8.76 5.09
CA LEU A 26 5.72 8.05 6.11
C LEU A 26 6.29 6.64 6.08
N SER A 27 7.22 6.34 6.99
CA SER A 27 7.72 4.98 7.20
C SER A 27 6.57 4.20 7.83
N VAL A 28 5.58 3.85 7.00
CA VAL A 28 4.50 2.97 7.40
C VAL A 28 5.08 1.56 7.35
N GLY A 29 5.93 1.25 8.33
CA GLY A 29 6.31 -0.12 8.63
C GLY A 29 5.04 -0.92 8.80
N ALA A 30 4.97 -2.08 8.14
CA ALA A 30 3.81 -2.96 7.99
C ALA A 30 2.79 -2.70 9.10
N ALA A 31 1.86 -1.78 8.85
CA ALA A 31 0.81 -1.51 9.82
C ALA A 31 0.07 -2.84 9.94
N SER A 32 -0.24 -3.27 11.16
CA SER A 32 -1.24 -4.31 11.35
C SER A 32 -2.50 -3.78 10.66
N LEU A 33 -2.71 -4.20 9.41
CA LEU A 33 -3.89 -3.89 8.63
C LEU A 33 -4.97 -4.76 9.24
N GLY A 34 -5.50 -4.33 10.40
CA GLY A 34 -6.79 -4.81 10.85
C GLY A 34 -7.78 -4.68 9.70
N SER A 35 -8.81 -5.52 9.68
CA SER A 35 -9.83 -5.50 8.62
C SER A 35 -10.57 -4.16 8.61
N VAL A 36 -10.03 -3.15 7.91
CA VAL A 36 -10.63 -1.84 7.74
C VAL A 36 -11.53 -1.88 6.49
N THR A 37 -12.83 -1.69 6.68
CA THR A 37 -13.79 -1.71 5.58
C THR A 37 -14.07 -0.29 5.07
N LEU A 38 -13.44 0.08 3.96
CA LEU A 38 -13.65 1.39 3.31
C LEU A 38 -14.57 1.33 2.08
N LYS A 39 -14.90 0.13 1.61
CA LYS A 39 -15.70 -0.07 0.40
C LYS A 39 -17.12 0.49 0.59
N GLY A 40 -17.58 1.30 -0.35
CA GLY A 40 -18.93 1.88 -0.34
C GLY A 40 -19.10 3.11 0.55
N ARG A 41 -18.02 3.58 1.20
CA ARG A 41 -18.02 4.84 1.95
C ARG A 41 -17.61 6.01 1.05
N SER A 42 -18.20 7.18 1.28
CA SER A 42 -17.79 8.41 0.61
C SER A 42 -16.57 9.03 1.30
N LEU A 43 -15.64 9.57 0.52
CA LEU A 43 -14.43 10.24 1.01
C LEU A 43 -14.63 11.77 0.96
N LEU A 44 -15.55 12.29 1.77
CA LEU A 44 -15.90 13.72 1.78
C LEU A 44 -14.99 14.55 2.69
N THR A 45 -14.75 14.07 3.92
CA THR A 45 -13.84 14.73 4.86
C THR A 45 -12.97 13.73 5.60
N LEU A 46 -11.74 14.15 5.94
CA LEU A 46 -10.80 13.32 6.69
C LEU A 46 -11.31 12.99 8.11
N LYS A 47 -12.22 13.81 8.65
CA LYS A 47 -12.84 13.59 9.97
C LYS A 47 -13.72 12.34 10.02
N ASP A 48 -14.19 11.85 8.88
CA ASP A 48 -15.04 10.65 8.79
C ASP A 48 -14.23 9.35 8.89
N PHE A 49 -12.91 9.45 8.97
CA PHE A 49 -11.97 8.33 9.02
C PHE A 49 -11.19 8.32 10.32
N ASN A 50 -11.05 7.14 10.92
CA ASN A 50 -10.20 6.96 12.09
C ASN A 50 -8.71 6.88 11.70
N SER A 51 -7.82 7.02 12.68
CA SER A 51 -6.36 6.99 12.47
C SER A 51 -5.87 5.72 11.76
N ASP A 52 -6.40 4.55 12.10
CA ASP A 52 -6.04 3.28 11.47
C ASP A 52 -6.51 3.19 10.02
N GLU A 53 -7.66 3.78 9.71
CA GLU A 53 -8.23 3.82 8.37
C GLU A 53 -7.40 4.72 7.45
N ILE A 54 -7.00 5.88 7.97
CA ILE A 54 -6.11 6.81 7.29
C ILE A 54 -4.73 6.15 7.08
N LYS A 55 -4.21 5.45 8.10
CA LYS A 55 -2.93 4.74 8.01
C LYS A 55 -2.97 3.63 6.95
N SER A 56 -4.06 2.87 6.91
CA SER A 56 -4.31 1.84 5.89
C SER A 56 -4.34 2.45 4.48
N LEU A 57 -5.09 3.54 4.28
CA LEU A 57 -5.17 4.23 2.99
C LEU A 57 -3.81 4.74 2.50
N LEU A 58 -3.01 5.33 3.40
CA LEU A 58 -1.67 5.82 3.09
C LEU A 58 -0.70 4.67 2.76
N TRP A 59 -0.80 3.55 3.48
CA TRP A 59 -0.01 2.36 3.21
C TRP A 59 -0.31 1.78 1.83
N VAL A 60 -1.60 1.56 1.51
CA VAL A 60 -2.03 1.04 0.21
C VAL A 60 -1.62 1.98 -0.92
N SER A 61 -1.71 3.29 -0.71
CA SER A 61 -1.26 4.28 -1.70
C SER A 61 0.25 4.19 -1.97
N GLY A 62 1.05 4.00 -0.93
CA GLY A 62 2.49 3.81 -1.03
C GLY A 62 2.86 2.50 -1.74
N ASP A 63 2.19 1.40 -1.37
CA ASP A 63 2.35 0.08 -2.00
C ASP A 63 2.02 0.14 -3.49
N LEU A 64 0.86 0.71 -3.84
CA LEU A 64 0.44 0.83 -5.23
C LEU A 64 1.39 1.70 -6.05
N LYS A 65 1.85 2.82 -5.48
CA LYS A 65 2.85 3.67 -6.12
C LYS A 65 4.15 2.91 -6.39
N HIS A 66 4.61 2.10 -5.43
CA HIS A 66 5.81 1.28 -5.60
C HIS A 66 5.62 0.26 -6.73
N ARG A 67 4.51 -0.48 -6.71
CA ARG A 67 4.23 -1.54 -7.70
C ARG A 67 4.05 -1.00 -9.11
N ILE A 68 3.37 0.13 -9.28
CA ILE A 68 3.20 0.77 -10.59
C ILE A 68 4.51 1.40 -11.07
N LYS A 69 5.21 2.16 -10.22
CA LYS A 69 6.36 2.98 -10.65
C LYS A 69 7.67 2.22 -10.71
N ASN A 70 7.97 1.43 -9.67
CA ASN A 70 9.26 0.77 -9.52
C ASN A 70 9.24 -0.62 -10.14
N GLU A 71 8.18 -1.39 -9.90
CA GLU A 71 8.05 -2.76 -10.40
C GLU A 71 7.43 -2.83 -11.80
N LYS A 72 6.87 -1.72 -12.30
CA LYS A 72 6.16 -1.63 -13.59
C LYS A 72 5.06 -2.70 -13.72
N GLN A 73 4.44 -3.09 -12.61
CA GLN A 73 3.41 -4.10 -12.58
C GLN A 73 2.13 -3.57 -13.25
N TYR A 74 1.56 -4.34 -14.17
CA TYR A 74 0.24 -4.03 -14.74
C TYR A 74 -0.86 -4.39 -13.74
N LEU A 75 -1.62 -3.40 -13.29
CA LEU A 75 -2.65 -3.52 -12.26
C LEU A 75 -3.99 -2.96 -12.78
N PRO A 76 -4.84 -3.77 -13.41
CA PRO A 76 -6.13 -3.33 -13.93
C PRO A 76 -7.19 -3.18 -12.82
N LEU A 77 -6.90 -2.37 -11.79
CA LEU A 77 -7.70 -2.27 -10.56
C LEU A 77 -9.15 -1.82 -10.78
N LEU A 78 -9.42 -1.10 -11.88
CA LEU A 78 -10.73 -0.51 -12.19
C LEU A 78 -11.32 -1.04 -13.50
N GLN A 79 -10.77 -2.12 -14.06
CA GLN A 79 -11.26 -2.65 -15.33
C GLN A 79 -12.71 -3.13 -15.19
N GLY A 80 -13.61 -2.58 -16.02
CA GLY A 80 -15.04 -2.86 -15.96
C GLY A 80 -15.83 -1.95 -15.02
N SER A 81 -15.17 -1.08 -14.26
CA SER A 81 -15.78 -0.09 -13.36
C SER A 81 -15.74 1.30 -14.01
N ARG A 82 -16.85 2.04 -13.99
CA ARG A 82 -16.86 3.46 -14.36
C ARG A 82 -16.83 4.31 -13.11
N LEU A 83 -16.13 5.44 -13.16
CA LEU A 83 -16.25 6.46 -12.13
C LEU A 83 -17.66 7.07 -12.25
N PRO A 84 -18.43 7.12 -11.14
CA PRO A 84 -19.72 7.82 -11.11
C PRO A 84 -19.54 9.34 -11.25
#